data_AF-A0A261FR67-F1
#
_entry.id   AF-A0A261FR67-F1
#
_cell.length_a   1.000
_cell.length_b   1.000
_cell.length_c   1.000
_cell.angle_alpha   90.00
_cell.angle_beta   90.00
_cell.angle_gamma   90.00
#
_symmetry.space_group_name_H-M   'P 1'
#
loop_
_entity.id
_entity.type
_entity.pdbx_description
1 polymer ?
#
loop_
_entity_poly.entity_id
_entity_poly.type
_entity_poly.pdbx_seq_one_letter_code
_entity_poly.pdbx_strand_id
1 'polypeptide(L)'
;MSERVKSIAIWVGVAVFLIVGMTTSSWPVALVVFIVLFGYKAYEFMYFRSAKFLEIRNRISAHVRDCNDLNDHIEELKGTRLGTDMSLRGHAEWRDSSRWNYRRSELGKATNDPNVCNCSREVVAGAQRDPLKYVCKYFGFKADEPTLEQFETMLNNFTAAEDGKTSLTAEKSDILDSVAHDVPWLIRRFSKKTLDRKLGFKDVRLNDAYYPSFKFQYVSSGGNASTQSVCTMDIPNLNGMVEYLSSQIRWRKSVAGQRALMTSALRKHILERDGYQCRACGVNLNAEPHLLLEVDHIVPVSKGGLTTEDNLQTLCWRCNRSKGAKLGA
;
A
#
# COMPACT_ATOMS: atom_id res chain seq x y z
N MET A 1 -21.62 -9.02 -0.45
CA MET A 1 -23.06 -9.35 -0.26
C MET A 1 -23.20 -10.85 0.00
N SER A 2 -23.57 -11.22 1.22
CA SER A 2 -23.58 -12.62 1.72
C SER A 2 -24.41 -13.56 0.83
N GLU A 3 -23.93 -14.77 0.56
CA GLU A 3 -24.62 -15.82 -0.22
C GLU A 3 -26.03 -16.14 0.33
N ARG A 4 -26.28 -15.92 1.63
CA ARG A 4 -27.63 -16.00 2.21
C ARG A 4 -28.56 -14.94 1.63
N VAL A 5 -28.08 -13.71 1.44
CA VAL A 5 -28.87 -12.61 0.87
C VAL A 5 -29.18 -12.86 -0.60
N LYS A 6 -28.23 -13.41 -1.37
CA LYS A 6 -28.47 -13.82 -2.77
C LYS A 6 -29.46 -14.98 -2.86
N SER A 7 -29.32 -16.00 -2.01
CA SER A 7 -30.27 -17.12 -1.96
C SER A 7 -31.67 -16.66 -1.54
N ILE A 8 -31.78 -15.77 -0.55
CA ILE A 8 -33.06 -15.20 -0.11
C ILE A 8 -33.67 -14.34 -1.22
N ALA A 9 -32.88 -13.49 -1.90
CA ALA A 9 -33.37 -12.69 -3.02
C ALA A 9 -33.84 -13.54 -4.21
N ILE A 10 -33.17 -14.67 -4.49
CA ILE A 10 -33.61 -15.63 -5.51
C ILE A 10 -34.94 -16.28 -5.11
N TRP A 11 -35.08 -16.74 -3.86
CA TRP A 11 -36.34 -17.34 -3.39
C TRP A 11 -37.48 -16.33 -3.28
N VAL A 12 -37.19 -15.07 -2.91
CA VAL A 12 -38.15 -13.96 -2.93
C VAL A 12 -38.55 -13.63 -4.36
N GLY A 13 -37.60 -13.58 -5.30
CA GLY A 13 -37.89 -13.37 -6.72
C GLY A 13 -38.71 -14.50 -7.34
N VAL A 14 -38.42 -15.75 -6.99
CA VAL A 14 -39.21 -16.93 -7.40
C VAL A 14 -40.60 -16.90 -6.77
N ALA A 15 -40.72 -16.50 -5.50
CA ALA A 15 -42.02 -16.33 -4.83
C ALA A 15 -42.84 -15.21 -5.47
N VAL A 16 -42.24 -14.05 -5.79
CA VAL A 16 -42.90 -12.95 -6.49
C VAL A 16 -43.30 -13.37 -7.91
N PHE A 17 -42.45 -14.09 -8.64
CA PHE A 17 -42.76 -14.63 -9.97
C PHE A 17 -43.89 -15.66 -9.92
N LEU A 18 -43.97 -16.48 -8.87
CA LEU A 18 -45.10 -17.38 -8.63
C LEU A 18 -46.37 -16.61 -8.29
N ILE A 19 -46.31 -15.60 -7.42
CA ILE A 19 -47.47 -14.78 -7.05
C ILE A 19 -48.01 -14.02 -8.26
N VAL A 20 -47.15 -13.37 -9.05
CA VAL A 20 -47.51 -12.63 -10.28
C VAL A 20 -47.96 -13.60 -11.39
N GLY A 21 -47.27 -14.74 -11.52
CA GLY A 21 -47.63 -15.82 -12.42
C GLY A 21 -49.01 -16.41 -12.10
N MET A 22 -49.36 -16.54 -10.82
CA MET A 22 -50.69 -16.99 -10.34
C MET A 22 -51.79 -15.95 -10.59
N THR A 23 -51.46 -14.65 -10.65
CA THR A 23 -52.41 -13.59 -11.03
C THR A 23 -52.60 -13.44 -12.55
N THR A 24 -51.85 -14.17 -13.38
CA THR A 24 -51.89 -14.12 -14.84
C THR A 24 -52.18 -15.51 -15.42
N SER A 25 -52.62 -15.63 -16.68
CA SER A 25 -52.93 -16.94 -17.32
C SER A 25 -51.70 -17.86 -17.53
N SER A 26 -50.51 -17.42 -17.12
CA SER A 26 -49.21 -18.10 -17.27
C SER A 26 -48.76 -18.89 -16.02
N TRP A 27 -49.61 -19.04 -15.00
CA TRP A 27 -49.28 -19.78 -13.76
C TRP A 27 -48.73 -21.20 -13.94
N PRO A 28 -49.11 -22.01 -14.96
CA PRO A 28 -48.57 -23.36 -15.12
C PRO A 28 -47.07 -23.33 -15.43
N VAL A 29 -46.59 -22.30 -16.15
CA VAL A 29 -45.17 -22.11 -16.47
C VAL A 29 -44.37 -21.78 -15.22
N ALA A 30 -44.89 -20.91 -14.35
CA ALA A 30 -44.26 -20.57 -13.08
C ALA A 30 -44.14 -21.78 -12.16
N LEU A 31 -45.19 -22.62 -12.10
CA LEU A 31 -45.21 -23.84 -11.30
C LEU A 31 -44.20 -24.88 -11.80
N VAL A 32 -44.07 -25.07 -13.11
CA VAL A 32 -43.04 -25.95 -13.71
C VAL A 32 -41.63 -25.46 -13.37
N VAL A 33 -41.36 -24.16 -13.50
CA VAL A 33 -40.06 -23.57 -13.13
C VAL A 33 -39.75 -23.80 -11.64
N PHE A 34 -40.75 -23.64 -10.77
CA PHE A 34 -40.57 -23.88 -9.33
C PHE A 34 -40.25 -25.35 -9.02
N ILE A 35 -40.98 -26.30 -9.62
CA ILE A 35 -40.71 -27.74 -9.45
C ILE A 35 -39.30 -28.08 -9.92
N VAL A 36 -38.86 -27.53 -11.05
CA VAL A 36 -37.50 -27.75 -11.58
C VAL A 36 -36.43 -27.18 -10.64
N LEU A 37 -36.60 -25.95 -10.14
CA LEU A 37 -35.64 -25.33 -9.21
C LEU A 37 -35.60 -26.05 -7.86
N PHE A 38 -36.75 -26.40 -7.30
CA PHE A 38 -36.85 -27.13 -6.04
C PHE A 38 -36.30 -28.55 -6.17
N GLY A 39 -36.66 -29.26 -7.25
CA GLY A 39 -36.12 -30.57 -7.57
C GLY A 39 -34.60 -30.56 -7.72
N TYR A 40 -34.04 -29.55 -8.39
CA TYR A 40 -32.59 -29.36 -8.46
C TYR A 40 -31.96 -29.14 -7.09
N LYS A 41 -32.56 -28.32 -6.23
CA LYS A 41 -32.04 -28.06 -4.86
C LYS A 41 -32.11 -29.29 -3.98
N ALA A 42 -33.18 -30.09 -4.09
CA ALA A 42 -33.29 -31.38 -3.41
C ALA A 42 -32.22 -32.37 -3.91
N TYR A 43 -32.00 -32.44 -5.23
CA TYR A 43 -30.93 -33.24 -5.84
C TYR A 43 -29.54 -32.81 -5.36
N GLU A 44 -29.24 -31.50 -5.38
CA GLU A 44 -27.99 -30.92 -4.87
C GLU A 44 -27.73 -31.34 -3.42
N PHE A 45 -28.76 -31.26 -2.58
CA PHE A 45 -28.67 -31.63 -1.17
C PHE A 45 -28.41 -33.14 -0.95
N MET A 46 -29.10 -34.00 -1.71
CA MET A 46 -28.90 -35.44 -1.63
C MET A 46 -27.51 -35.84 -2.14
N TYR A 47 -27.04 -35.24 -3.23
CA TYR A 47 -25.72 -35.53 -3.80
C TYR A 47 -24.59 -35.24 -2.81
N PHE A 48 -24.59 -34.08 -2.15
CA PHE A 48 -23.55 -33.71 -1.18
C PHE A 48 -23.56 -34.54 0.12
N ARG A 49 -24.62 -35.33 0.35
CA ARG A 49 -24.70 -36.31 1.46
C ARG A 49 -24.39 -37.74 1.02
N SER A 50 -24.22 -37.98 -0.28
CA SER A 50 -23.99 -39.32 -0.82
C SER A 50 -22.59 -39.84 -0.48
N ALA A 51 -22.46 -41.16 -0.34
CA ALA A 51 -21.18 -41.82 -0.10
C ALA A 51 -20.15 -41.51 -1.19
N LYS A 52 -20.59 -41.46 -2.46
CA LYS A 52 -19.74 -41.10 -3.62
C LYS A 52 -19.09 -39.73 -3.45
N PHE A 53 -19.84 -38.73 -3.00
CA PHE A 53 -19.29 -37.39 -2.76
C PHE A 53 -18.30 -37.38 -1.59
N LEU A 54 -18.59 -38.11 -0.51
CA LEU A 54 -17.69 -38.22 0.64
C LEU A 54 -16.35 -38.89 0.25
N GLU A 55 -16.39 -39.90 -0.62
CA GLU A 55 -15.19 -40.57 -1.14
C GLU A 55 -14.32 -39.60 -1.95
N ILE A 56 -14.91 -38.85 -2.88
CA ILE A 56 -14.21 -37.81 -3.65
C ILE A 56 -13.57 -36.80 -2.71
N ARG A 57 -14.32 -36.29 -1.73
CA ARG A 57 -13.83 -35.31 -0.75
C ARG A 57 -12.65 -35.86 0.06
N ASN A 58 -12.74 -37.10 0.52
CA ASN A 58 -11.66 -37.72 1.30
C ASN A 58 -10.42 -37.94 0.43
N ARG A 59 -10.59 -38.35 -0.84
CA ARG A 59 -9.50 -38.55 -1.80
C ARG A 59 -8.70 -37.27 -2.05
N ILE A 60 -9.37 -36.13 -2.20
CA ILE A 60 -8.70 -34.85 -2.46
C ILE A 60 -8.34 -34.06 -1.19
N SER A 61 -8.65 -34.59 0.00
CA SER A 61 -8.55 -33.84 1.26
C SER A 61 -7.13 -33.39 1.62
N ALA A 62 -6.10 -34.11 1.18
CA ALA A 62 -4.70 -33.69 1.35
C ALA A 62 -4.41 -32.45 0.50
N HIS A 63 -4.66 -32.52 -0.82
CA HIS A 63 -4.48 -31.38 -1.73
C HIS A 63 -5.32 -30.16 -1.34
N VAL A 64 -6.56 -30.36 -0.88
CA VAL A 64 -7.40 -29.27 -0.37
C VAL A 64 -6.78 -28.60 0.85
N ARG A 65 -6.13 -29.35 1.75
CA ARG A 65 -5.40 -28.78 2.89
C ARG A 65 -4.20 -27.99 2.41
N ASP A 66 -3.39 -28.55 1.53
CA ASP A 66 -2.20 -27.87 0.98
C ASP A 66 -2.58 -26.55 0.30
N CYS A 67 -3.63 -26.54 -0.54
CA CYS A 67 -4.15 -25.31 -1.13
C CYS A 67 -4.65 -24.31 -0.08
N ASN A 68 -5.29 -24.79 0.99
CA ASN A 68 -5.80 -23.93 2.05
C ASN A 68 -4.66 -23.33 2.90
N ASP A 69 -3.59 -24.08 3.15
CA ASP A 69 -2.41 -23.63 3.89
C ASP A 69 -1.62 -22.61 3.07
N LEU A 70 -1.46 -22.86 1.76
CA LEU A 70 -0.89 -21.89 0.82
C LEU A 70 -1.72 -20.60 0.76
N ASN A 71 -3.06 -20.72 0.74
CA ASN A 71 -3.94 -19.55 0.80
C ASN A 71 -3.73 -18.75 2.09
N ASP A 72 -3.63 -19.41 3.24
CA ASP A 72 -3.42 -18.72 4.52
C ASP A 72 -2.06 -18.02 4.56
N HIS A 73 -1.01 -18.64 4.01
CA HIS A 73 0.32 -18.02 3.88
C HIS A 73 0.30 -16.79 2.94
N ILE A 74 -0.38 -16.89 1.80
CA ILE A 74 -0.58 -15.75 0.87
C ILE A 74 -1.30 -14.59 1.58
N GLU A 75 -2.26 -14.88 2.46
CA GLU A 75 -2.94 -13.85 3.25
C GLU A 75 -2.01 -13.22 4.31
N GLU A 76 -1.11 -13.98 4.92
CA GLU A 76 -0.11 -13.46 5.86
C GLU A 76 0.85 -12.47 5.19
N LEU A 77 1.35 -12.79 3.99
CA LEU A 77 2.26 -11.91 3.22
C LEU A 77 1.64 -10.52 2.96
N LYS A 78 0.31 -10.45 2.79
CA LYS A 78 -0.44 -9.20 2.59
C LYS A 78 -0.55 -8.34 3.86
N GLY A 79 -0.27 -8.89 5.04
CA GLY A 79 -0.42 -8.21 6.33
C GLY A 79 0.61 -7.11 6.61
N THR A 80 1.58 -6.91 5.70
CA THR A 80 2.65 -5.92 5.86
C THR A 80 2.07 -4.50 5.89
N ARG A 81 2.04 -3.86 7.07
CA ARG A 81 1.58 -2.47 7.23
C ARG A 81 2.74 -1.50 7.05
N LEU A 82 2.52 -0.43 6.27
CA LEU A 82 3.42 0.73 6.27
C LEU A 82 3.24 1.48 7.60
N GLY A 83 4.31 1.51 8.40
CA GLY A 83 4.32 2.03 9.77
C GLY A 83 4.30 3.55 9.86
N THR A 84 3.27 4.21 9.35
CA THR A 84 3.06 5.65 9.58
C THR A 84 2.04 5.87 10.67
N ASP A 85 2.48 5.74 11.92
CA ASP A 85 1.75 6.30 13.06
C ASP A 85 1.94 7.83 13.09
N MET A 86 1.26 8.52 12.16
CA MET A 86 1.06 9.96 12.26
C MET A 86 0.02 10.33 13.33
N SER A 87 -0.63 9.32 13.93
CA SER A 87 -1.75 9.43 14.86
C SER A 87 -1.41 10.03 16.23
N LEU A 88 -0.12 10.14 16.58
CA LEU A 88 0.32 10.37 17.97
C LEU A 88 1.03 11.70 18.20
N ARG A 89 0.66 12.77 17.47
CA ARG A 89 1.07 14.14 17.80
C ARG A 89 -0.06 14.94 18.47
N GLY A 90 -0.51 14.43 19.61
CA GLY A 90 -1.47 15.12 20.48
C GLY A 90 -2.92 15.10 19.98
N HIS A 91 -3.82 15.61 20.83
CA HIS A 91 -5.25 15.72 20.53
C HIS A 91 -5.62 17.19 20.35
N ALA A 92 -6.29 17.51 19.25
CA ALA A 92 -6.84 18.83 19.00
C ALA A 92 -8.35 18.71 18.77
N GLU A 93 -9.14 19.45 19.55
CA GLU A 93 -10.59 19.55 19.33
C GLU A 93 -10.88 20.76 18.45
N TRP A 94 -11.69 20.55 17.41
CA TRP A 94 -12.20 21.63 16.58
C TRP A 94 -13.56 22.11 17.12
N ARG A 95 -13.75 23.43 17.24
CA ARG A 95 -15.04 24.06 17.56
C ARG A 95 -15.37 25.14 16.53
N ASP A 96 -16.58 25.07 15.96
CA ASP A 96 -17.15 26.19 15.19
C ASP A 96 -17.71 27.23 16.16
N SER A 97 -17.19 28.45 16.12
CA SER A 97 -17.67 29.58 16.92
C SER A 97 -18.61 30.50 16.13
N SER A 98 -18.96 30.14 14.89
CA SER A 98 -19.86 30.97 14.07
C SER A 98 -21.27 31.02 14.67
N ARG A 99 -21.86 32.22 14.66
CA ARG A 99 -23.23 32.47 15.14
C ARG A 99 -24.31 31.92 14.21
N TRP A 100 -23.91 31.39 13.07
CA TRP A 100 -24.78 31.00 11.97
C TRP A 100 -24.66 29.49 11.78
N ASN A 101 -25.80 28.78 11.77
CA ASN A 101 -25.84 27.33 11.60
C ASN A 101 -25.66 26.94 10.12
N TYR A 102 -24.49 27.25 9.55
CA TYR A 102 -24.17 26.93 8.16
C TYR A 102 -24.14 25.41 7.95
N ARG A 103 -24.89 24.91 6.96
CA ARG A 103 -24.81 23.51 6.54
C ARG A 103 -23.53 23.29 5.73
N ARG A 104 -22.50 22.74 6.37
CA ARG A 104 -21.19 22.41 5.77
C ARG A 104 -21.10 20.91 5.49
N SER A 105 -21.79 20.44 4.45
CA SER A 105 -22.00 19.00 4.19
C SER A 105 -20.71 18.21 3.96
N GLU A 106 -19.67 18.83 3.40
CA GLU A 106 -18.39 18.16 3.12
C GLU A 106 -17.43 18.23 4.30
N LEU A 107 -17.53 19.26 5.15
CA LEU A 107 -16.66 19.42 6.31
C LEU A 107 -16.86 18.29 7.33
N GLY A 108 -18.12 17.89 7.55
CA GLY A 108 -18.45 16.77 8.45
C GLY A 108 -18.04 15.39 7.92
N LYS A 109 -17.66 15.28 6.65
CA LYS A 109 -17.20 14.02 6.01
C LYS A 109 -15.68 13.87 6.04
N ALA A 110 -14.94 14.91 6.41
CA ALA A 110 -13.47 14.84 6.47
C ALA A 110 -13.03 13.91 7.60
N THR A 111 -12.15 12.95 7.30
CA THR A 111 -11.59 12.06 8.31
C THR A 111 -10.14 12.46 8.62
N ASN A 112 -9.72 12.17 9.86
CA ASN A 112 -8.35 12.40 10.34
C ASN A 112 -7.67 11.04 10.58
N ASP A 113 -7.80 10.13 9.61
CA ASP A 113 -7.15 8.82 9.70
C ASP A 113 -5.63 8.95 9.45
N PRO A 114 -4.79 8.03 9.95
CA PRO A 114 -3.32 8.13 9.80
C PRO A 114 -2.84 8.18 8.34
N ASN A 115 -3.61 7.60 7.42
CA ASN A 115 -3.32 7.57 5.99
C ASN A 115 -4.06 8.65 5.21
N VAL A 116 -4.64 9.65 5.89
CA VAL A 116 -5.35 10.78 5.29
C VAL A 116 -4.65 12.08 5.63
N CYS A 117 -4.19 12.79 4.60
CA CYS A 117 -3.60 14.12 4.72
C CYS A 117 -4.64 15.17 4.33
N ASN A 118 -5.17 15.89 5.32
CA ASN A 118 -5.98 17.09 5.10
C ASN A 118 -5.08 18.26 4.68
N CYS A 119 -5.20 18.70 3.43
CA CYS A 119 -4.25 19.62 2.79
C CYS A 119 -4.94 20.62 1.84
N SER A 120 -4.17 21.57 1.30
CA SER A 120 -4.71 22.56 0.34
C SER A 120 -5.00 21.92 -1.02
N ARG A 121 -5.85 22.58 -1.82
CA ARG A 121 -6.19 22.12 -3.17
C ARG A 121 -4.97 21.99 -4.07
N GLU A 122 -3.98 22.86 -3.92
CA GLU A 122 -2.72 22.83 -4.67
C GLU A 122 -1.89 21.60 -4.31
N VAL A 123 -1.93 21.16 -3.05
CA VAL A 123 -1.28 19.93 -2.59
C VAL A 123 -1.95 18.72 -3.21
N VAL A 124 -3.29 18.66 -3.23
CA VAL A 124 -4.04 17.58 -3.88
C VAL A 124 -3.69 17.50 -5.37
N ALA A 125 -3.69 18.64 -6.07
CA ALA A 125 -3.31 18.69 -7.49
C ALA A 125 -1.83 18.32 -7.73
N GLY A 126 -0.95 18.65 -6.78
CA GLY A 126 0.45 18.22 -6.80
C GLY A 126 0.59 16.70 -6.65
N ALA A 127 -0.11 16.12 -5.67
CA ALA A 127 -0.14 14.68 -5.44
C ALA A 127 -0.76 13.91 -6.62
N GLN A 128 -1.66 14.51 -7.39
CA GLN A 128 -2.17 13.89 -8.62
C GLN A 128 -1.13 13.86 -9.75
N ARG A 129 -0.23 14.86 -9.81
CA ARG A 129 0.83 14.92 -10.83
C ARG A 129 2.04 14.06 -10.48
N ASP A 130 2.42 14.04 -9.20
CA ASP A 130 3.58 13.31 -8.70
C ASP A 130 3.23 12.65 -7.35
N PRO A 131 2.51 11.50 -7.38
CA PRO A 131 1.94 10.89 -6.18
C PRO A 131 3.00 10.41 -5.20
N LEU A 132 4.06 9.75 -5.69
CA LEU A 132 5.07 9.11 -4.84
C LEU A 132 5.88 10.14 -4.05
N LYS A 133 6.32 11.22 -4.70
CA LYS A 133 7.01 12.32 -4.05
C LYS A 133 6.17 12.95 -2.95
N TYR A 134 4.88 13.18 -3.23
CA TYR A 134 3.97 13.77 -2.25
C TYR A 134 3.68 12.81 -1.10
N VAL A 135 3.58 11.50 -1.36
CA VAL A 135 3.46 10.51 -0.30
C VAL A 135 4.66 10.58 0.64
N CYS A 136 5.90 10.57 0.13
CA CYS A 136 7.08 10.71 0.96
C CYS A 136 7.07 12.00 1.79
N LYS A 137 6.72 13.12 1.15
CA LYS A 137 6.74 14.44 1.79
C LYS A 137 5.71 14.59 2.92
N TYR A 138 4.47 14.14 2.69
CA TYR A 138 3.36 14.39 3.61
C TYR A 138 3.09 13.26 4.59
N PHE A 139 3.50 12.03 4.27
CA PHE A 139 3.41 10.87 5.18
C PHE A 139 4.75 10.53 5.85
N GLY A 140 5.78 11.36 5.65
CA GLY A 140 6.99 11.34 6.48
C GLY A 140 8.01 10.26 6.12
N PHE A 141 7.89 9.63 4.94
CA PHE A 141 8.89 8.70 4.44
C PHE A 141 10.12 9.46 3.94
N LYS A 142 11.28 9.18 4.52
CA LYS A 142 12.56 9.76 4.09
C LYS A 142 13.20 8.85 3.05
N ALA A 143 13.99 9.43 2.15
CA ALA A 143 14.83 8.67 1.24
C ALA A 143 16.08 8.17 1.99
N ASP A 144 15.90 7.13 2.80
CA ASP A 144 16.93 6.41 3.52
C ASP A 144 16.82 4.89 3.27
N GLU A 145 17.88 4.17 3.60
CA GLU A 145 17.98 2.72 3.39
C GLU A 145 16.91 1.91 4.13
N PRO A 146 16.55 2.21 5.40
CA PRO A 146 15.50 1.47 6.10
C PRO A 146 14.11 1.66 5.46
N THR A 147 13.80 2.87 4.99
CA THR A 147 12.52 3.11 4.30
C THR A 147 12.50 2.36 2.97
N LEU A 148 13.61 2.37 2.22
CA LEU A 148 13.72 1.61 0.97
C LEU A 148 13.49 0.11 1.20
N GLU A 149 14.16 -0.48 2.20
CA GLU A 149 14.03 -1.90 2.55
C GLU A 149 12.59 -2.28 2.92
N GLN A 150 11.86 -1.39 3.62
CA GLN A 150 10.44 -1.60 3.94
C GLN A 150 9.58 -1.69 2.67
N PHE A 151 9.77 -0.78 1.71
CA PHE A 151 9.03 -0.79 0.45
C PHE A 151 9.43 -1.95 -0.47
N GLU A 152 10.70 -2.34 -0.50
CA GLU A 152 11.18 -3.53 -1.23
C GLU A 152 10.60 -4.82 -0.65
N THR A 153 10.60 -4.97 0.67
CA THR A 153 9.98 -6.11 1.36
C THR A 153 8.50 -6.18 1.06
N MET A 154 7.81 -5.04 1.13
CA MET A 154 6.39 -4.94 0.80
C MET A 154 6.11 -5.35 -0.64
N LEU A 155 6.87 -4.82 -1.60
CA LEU A 155 6.77 -5.17 -3.02
C LEU A 155 6.97 -6.67 -3.23
N ASN A 156 8.00 -7.26 -2.62
CA ASN A 156 8.28 -8.69 -2.73
C ASN A 156 7.12 -9.53 -2.17
N ASN A 157 6.59 -9.17 -1.00
CA ASN A 157 5.47 -9.88 -0.38
C ASN A 157 4.19 -9.81 -1.24
N PHE A 158 3.88 -8.64 -1.80
CA PHE A 158 2.70 -8.47 -2.66
C PHE A 158 2.85 -9.17 -4.01
N THR A 159 4.05 -9.13 -4.60
CA THR A 159 4.35 -9.84 -5.86
C THR A 159 4.24 -11.36 -5.64
N ALA A 160 4.87 -11.88 -4.57
CA ALA A 160 4.76 -13.29 -4.21
C ALA A 160 3.31 -13.72 -3.91
N ALA A 161 2.51 -12.86 -3.28
CA ALA A 161 1.10 -13.12 -3.05
C ALA A 161 0.27 -13.13 -4.34
N GLU A 162 0.58 -12.27 -5.32
CA GLU A 162 -0.08 -12.27 -6.63
C GLU A 162 0.29 -13.49 -7.46
N ASP A 163 1.57 -13.84 -7.52
CA ASP A 163 2.06 -15.05 -8.20
C ASP A 163 1.50 -16.31 -7.53
N GLY A 164 1.51 -16.37 -6.20
CA GLY A 164 0.91 -17.45 -5.43
C GLY A 164 -0.59 -17.60 -5.69
N LYS A 165 -1.31 -16.48 -5.87
CA LYS A 165 -2.73 -16.50 -6.25
C LYS A 165 -2.95 -17.14 -7.62
N THR A 166 -2.13 -16.80 -8.61
CA THR A 166 -2.25 -17.40 -9.95
C THR A 166 -1.98 -18.90 -9.90
N SER A 167 -0.92 -19.31 -9.19
CA SER A 167 -0.53 -20.71 -8.99
C SER A 167 -1.62 -21.51 -8.26
N LEU A 168 -2.16 -20.97 -7.17
CA LEU A 168 -3.23 -21.60 -6.39
C LEU A 168 -4.52 -21.74 -7.21
N THR A 169 -4.82 -20.77 -8.07
CA THR A 169 -6.00 -20.83 -8.94
C THR A 169 -5.85 -21.93 -10.00
N ALA A 170 -4.65 -22.07 -10.56
CA ALA A 170 -4.33 -23.13 -11.53
C ALA A 170 -4.35 -24.52 -10.89
N GLU A 171 -3.70 -24.69 -9.74
CA GLU A 171 -3.69 -25.95 -9.00
C GLU A 171 -5.11 -26.38 -8.59
N LYS A 172 -5.92 -25.43 -8.10
CA LYS A 172 -7.32 -25.68 -7.80
C LYS A 172 -8.11 -26.12 -9.04
N SER A 173 -7.88 -25.52 -10.22
CA SER A 173 -8.55 -25.98 -11.44
C SER A 173 -8.13 -27.39 -11.83
N ASP A 174 -6.85 -27.72 -11.71
CA ASP A 174 -6.34 -29.06 -12.05
C ASP A 174 -6.95 -30.15 -11.15
N ILE A 175 -7.05 -29.86 -9.84
CA ILE A 175 -7.73 -30.76 -8.88
C ILE A 175 -9.20 -30.92 -9.26
N LEU A 176 -9.90 -29.82 -9.57
CA LEU A 176 -11.30 -29.88 -9.97
C LEU A 176 -11.53 -30.62 -11.28
N ASP A 177 -10.59 -30.52 -12.22
CA ASP A 177 -10.65 -31.24 -13.50
C ASP A 177 -10.36 -32.73 -13.32
N SER A 178 -9.45 -33.11 -12.40
CA SER A 178 -9.18 -34.51 -12.05
C SER A 178 -10.42 -35.25 -11.51
N VAL A 179 -11.32 -34.54 -10.84
CA VAL A 179 -12.57 -35.09 -10.30
C VAL A 179 -13.79 -34.75 -11.15
N ALA A 180 -13.62 -34.08 -12.30
CA ALA A 180 -14.72 -33.58 -13.11
C ALA A 180 -15.61 -34.70 -13.68
N HIS A 181 -15.06 -35.89 -13.92
CA HIS A 181 -15.81 -37.06 -14.39
C HIS A 181 -16.67 -37.70 -13.29
N ASP A 182 -16.24 -37.59 -12.03
CA ASP A 182 -16.94 -38.19 -10.89
C ASP A 182 -18.08 -37.29 -10.36
N VAL A 183 -18.06 -36.01 -10.73
CA VAL A 183 -19.06 -35.02 -10.32
C VAL A 183 -20.12 -34.83 -11.42
N PRO A 184 -21.42 -34.97 -11.11
CA PRO A 184 -22.50 -34.76 -12.08
C PRO A 184 -22.43 -33.37 -12.74
N TRP A 185 -22.67 -33.35 -14.05
CA TRP A 185 -22.57 -32.13 -14.86
C TRP A 185 -23.45 -30.98 -14.32
N LEU A 186 -24.64 -31.30 -13.82
CA LEU A 186 -25.59 -30.35 -13.25
C LEU A 186 -24.98 -29.60 -12.05
N ILE A 187 -24.31 -30.32 -11.15
CA ILE A 187 -23.65 -29.73 -9.98
C ILE A 187 -22.45 -28.87 -10.39
N ARG A 188 -21.65 -29.36 -11.35
CA ARG A 188 -20.49 -28.63 -11.88
C ARG A 188 -20.88 -27.32 -12.55
N ARG A 189 -22.00 -27.29 -13.28
CA ARG A 189 -22.47 -26.12 -14.03
C ARG A 189 -23.19 -25.09 -13.15
N PHE A 190 -24.10 -25.54 -12.28
CA PHE A 190 -25.01 -24.65 -11.55
C PHE A 190 -24.63 -24.42 -10.09
N SER A 191 -23.76 -25.25 -9.51
CA SER A 191 -23.39 -25.21 -8.07
C SER A 191 -21.88 -25.16 -7.80
N LYS A 192 -21.07 -24.60 -8.71
CA LYS A 192 -19.59 -24.53 -8.60
C LYS A 192 -19.09 -24.02 -7.24
N LYS A 193 -19.62 -22.88 -6.75
CA LYS A 193 -19.20 -22.33 -5.44
C LYS A 193 -19.58 -23.22 -4.25
N THR A 194 -20.77 -23.80 -4.30
CA THR A 194 -21.23 -24.72 -3.25
C THR A 194 -20.37 -25.98 -3.24
N LEU A 195 -20.02 -26.49 -4.43
CA LEU A 195 -19.13 -27.62 -4.62
C LEU A 195 -17.76 -27.33 -4.00
N ASP A 196 -17.10 -26.22 -4.36
CA ASP A 196 -15.80 -25.82 -3.80
C ASP A 196 -15.81 -25.82 -2.26
N ARG A 197 -16.82 -25.16 -1.66
CA ARG A 197 -16.97 -25.07 -0.20
C ARG A 197 -17.24 -26.44 0.44
N LYS A 198 -18.00 -27.31 -0.23
CA LYS A 198 -18.33 -28.66 0.29
C LYS A 198 -17.17 -29.65 0.14
N LEU A 199 -16.32 -29.45 -0.86
CA LEU A 199 -15.05 -30.15 -1.03
C LEU A 199 -14.01 -29.72 0.02
N GLY A 200 -14.18 -28.53 0.60
CA GLY A 200 -13.37 -28.03 1.70
C GLY A 200 -12.40 -26.90 1.32
N PHE A 201 -12.46 -26.40 0.08
CA PHE A 201 -11.70 -25.23 -0.31
C PHE A 201 -12.21 -24.01 0.45
N LYS A 202 -11.29 -23.25 1.04
CA LYS A 202 -11.57 -21.91 1.56
C LYS A 202 -11.88 -20.98 0.39
N ASP A 203 -12.83 -20.07 0.59
CA ASP A 203 -13.08 -19.01 -0.37
C ASP A 203 -11.84 -18.12 -0.43
N VAL A 204 -11.19 -18.11 -1.59
CA VAL A 204 -10.05 -17.25 -1.83
C VAL A 204 -10.58 -15.81 -1.85
N ARG A 205 -10.33 -15.03 -0.80
CA ARG A 205 -10.81 -13.64 -0.64
C ARG A 205 -9.96 -12.69 -1.50
N LEU A 206 -9.88 -12.98 -2.79
CA LEU A 206 -8.90 -12.40 -3.70
C LEU A 206 -9.28 -11.01 -4.23
N ASN A 207 -10.36 -10.42 -3.75
CA ASN A 207 -10.90 -9.19 -4.30
C ASN A 207 -10.50 -7.91 -3.58
N ASP A 208 -9.82 -8.00 -2.44
CA ASP A 208 -9.40 -6.81 -1.70
C ASP A 208 -7.93 -7.01 -1.34
N ALA A 209 -7.03 -6.86 -2.32
CA ALA A 209 -5.65 -6.56 -1.98
C ALA A 209 -5.70 -5.28 -1.16
N TYR A 210 -5.48 -5.38 0.16
CA TYR A 210 -5.37 -4.23 1.06
C TYR A 210 -4.05 -3.52 0.79
N TYR A 211 -3.86 -3.09 -0.45
CA TYR A 211 -2.78 -2.19 -0.79
C TYR A 211 -2.97 -0.96 0.09
N PRO A 212 -1.94 -0.57 0.86
CA PRO A 212 -2.03 0.62 1.67
C PRO A 212 -2.30 1.80 0.73
N SER A 213 -3.30 2.60 1.06
CA SER A 213 -3.67 3.77 0.28
C SER A 213 -3.50 5.03 1.11
N PHE A 214 -2.90 6.03 0.47
CA PHE A 214 -2.65 7.33 1.04
C PHE A 214 -3.56 8.35 0.37
N LYS A 215 -4.40 8.99 1.17
CA LYS A 215 -5.41 9.93 0.68
C LYS A 215 -4.98 11.36 0.97
N PHE A 216 -4.98 12.18 -0.07
CA PHE A 216 -4.89 13.63 0.05
C PHE A 216 -6.30 14.19 -0.09
N GLN A 217 -6.77 14.90 0.93
CA GLN A 217 -8.12 15.46 0.97
C GLN A 217 -8.08 16.96 1.18
N TYR A 218 -8.86 17.68 0.37
CA TYR A 218 -9.14 19.10 0.53
C TYR A 218 -10.64 19.28 0.72
N VAL A 219 -11.02 20.14 1.68
CA VAL A 219 -12.37 20.67 1.82
C VAL A 219 -12.27 22.18 1.73
N SER A 220 -13.16 22.81 0.95
CA SER A 220 -13.17 24.26 0.80
C SER A 220 -13.47 24.96 2.13
N SER A 221 -13.02 26.21 2.27
CA SER A 221 -13.25 27.00 3.49
C SER A 221 -14.74 27.15 3.83
N GLY A 222 -15.60 27.13 2.81
CA GLY A 222 -17.06 27.12 2.96
C GLY A 222 -17.66 25.77 3.36
N GLY A 223 -16.90 24.67 3.28
CA GLY A 223 -17.34 23.34 3.72
C GLY A 223 -18.33 22.63 2.79
N ASN A 224 -18.46 23.10 1.55
CA ASN A 224 -19.45 22.63 0.57
C ASN A 224 -18.85 21.94 -0.65
N ALA A 225 -17.54 22.07 -0.86
CA ALA A 225 -16.83 21.42 -1.95
C ALA A 225 -15.63 20.65 -1.39
N SER A 226 -15.37 19.48 -1.95
CA SER A 226 -14.24 18.64 -1.58
C SER A 226 -13.51 18.13 -2.82
N THR A 227 -12.22 17.85 -2.67
CA THR A 227 -11.40 17.23 -3.72
C THR A 227 -10.48 16.22 -3.04
N GLN A 228 -10.33 15.06 -3.64
CA GLN A 228 -9.48 14.00 -3.10
C GLN A 228 -8.62 13.38 -4.18
N SER A 229 -7.40 12.99 -3.80
CA SER A 229 -6.51 12.14 -4.60
C SER A 229 -6.08 10.98 -3.72
N VAL A 230 -6.19 9.76 -4.25
CA VAL A 230 -5.82 8.54 -3.52
C VAL A 230 -4.69 7.86 -4.26
N CYS A 231 -3.54 7.71 -3.60
CA CYS A 231 -2.42 6.93 -4.08
C CYS A 231 -2.47 5.57 -3.40
N THR A 232 -2.86 4.55 -4.16
CA THR A 232 -2.86 3.15 -3.70
C THR A 232 -1.51 2.53 -4.03
N MET A 233 -0.85 1.92 -3.05
CA MET A 233 0.44 1.25 -3.23
C MET A 233 0.25 -0.14 -3.85
N ASP A 234 -0.28 -0.18 -5.07
CA ASP A 234 -0.28 -1.37 -5.92
C ASP A 234 1.13 -1.66 -6.43
N ILE A 235 1.32 -2.83 -7.06
CA ILE A 235 2.64 -3.27 -7.55
C ILE A 235 3.32 -2.22 -8.45
N PRO A 236 2.64 -1.57 -9.41
CA PRO A 236 3.23 -0.48 -10.18
C PRO A 236 3.71 0.69 -9.33
N ASN A 237 2.90 1.18 -8.39
CA ASN A 237 3.29 2.30 -7.52
C ASN A 237 4.38 1.90 -6.51
N LEU A 238 4.39 0.66 -6.03
CA LEU A 238 5.45 0.12 -5.17
C LEU A 238 6.78 0.05 -5.92
N ASN A 239 6.79 -0.46 -7.15
CA ASN A 239 7.97 -0.42 -8.02
C ASN A 239 8.46 1.01 -8.22
N GLY A 240 7.56 1.92 -8.60
CA GLY A 240 7.88 3.33 -8.77
C GLY A 240 8.42 3.97 -7.48
N MET A 241 7.91 3.59 -6.31
CA MET A 241 8.38 4.09 -5.02
C MET A 241 9.80 3.62 -4.73
N VAL A 242 10.09 2.34 -4.93
CA VAL A 242 11.45 1.77 -4.77
C VAL A 242 12.43 2.48 -5.70
N GLU A 243 12.08 2.65 -6.98
CA GLU A 243 12.90 3.38 -7.95
C GLU A 243 13.12 4.84 -7.53
N TYR A 244 12.05 5.53 -7.11
CA TYR A 244 12.12 6.90 -6.62
C TYR A 244 13.06 7.02 -5.42
N LEU A 245 12.86 6.21 -4.37
CA LEU A 245 13.69 6.23 -3.16
C LEU A 245 15.15 5.88 -3.47
N SER A 246 15.39 4.84 -4.27
CA SER A 246 16.73 4.45 -4.71
C SER A 246 17.43 5.58 -5.49
N SER A 247 16.72 6.26 -6.40
CA SER A 247 17.26 7.39 -7.14
C SER A 247 17.66 8.56 -6.23
N GLN A 248 16.84 8.87 -5.22
CA GLN A 248 17.11 9.94 -4.26
C GLN A 248 18.31 9.60 -3.37
N ILE A 249 18.40 8.37 -2.88
CA ILE A 249 19.54 7.89 -2.07
C ILE A 249 20.83 7.93 -2.89
N ARG A 250 20.80 7.43 -4.13
CA ARG A 250 21.95 7.47 -5.04
C ARG A 250 22.39 8.90 -5.33
N TRP A 251 21.45 9.80 -5.61
CA TRP A 251 21.75 11.21 -5.82
C TRP A 251 22.40 11.82 -4.58
N ARG A 252 21.86 11.55 -3.39
CA ARG A 252 22.40 12.05 -2.13
C ARG A 252 23.82 11.54 -1.88
N LYS A 253 24.13 10.27 -2.18
CA LYS A 253 25.49 9.70 -2.07
C LYS A 253 26.45 10.17 -3.16
N SER A 254 25.95 10.74 -4.27
CA SER A 254 26.80 11.20 -5.37
C SER A 254 27.65 12.42 -5.00
N VAL A 255 28.75 12.64 -5.73
CA VAL A 255 29.61 13.82 -5.54
C VAL A 255 28.84 15.13 -5.72
N ALA A 256 27.95 15.20 -6.72
CA ALA A 256 27.14 16.37 -6.98
C ALA A 256 26.15 16.64 -5.83
N GLY A 257 25.49 15.60 -5.32
CA GLY A 257 24.57 15.71 -4.18
C GLY A 257 25.28 16.16 -2.90
N GLN A 258 26.40 15.53 -2.57
CA GLN A 258 27.20 15.91 -1.40
C GLN A 258 27.69 17.36 -1.47
N ARG A 259 28.10 17.84 -2.64
CA ARG A 259 28.46 19.25 -2.85
C ARG A 259 27.26 20.19 -2.71
N ALA A 260 26.10 19.79 -3.22
CA ALA A 260 24.87 20.59 -3.10
C ALA A 260 24.37 20.70 -1.65
N LEU A 261 24.63 19.69 -0.81
CA LEU A 261 24.32 19.74 0.63
C LEU A 261 25.16 20.77 1.40
N MET A 262 26.27 21.24 0.82
CA MET A 262 27.13 22.27 1.42
C MET A 262 26.50 23.67 1.28
N THR A 263 25.46 23.94 2.05
CA THR A 263 24.77 25.23 2.06
C THR A 263 25.62 26.33 2.70
N SER A 264 25.30 27.60 2.42
CA SER A 264 25.95 28.76 3.06
C SER A 264 25.73 28.78 4.58
N ALA A 265 24.55 28.37 5.04
CA ALA A 265 24.22 28.25 6.46
C ALA A 265 25.10 27.19 7.16
N LEU A 266 25.23 26.00 6.55
CA LEU A 266 26.12 24.95 7.07
C LEU A 266 27.57 25.43 7.10
N ARG A 267 28.05 26.08 6.02
CA ARG A 267 29.40 26.65 5.99
C ARG A 267 29.65 27.61 7.16
N LYS A 268 28.73 28.55 7.38
CA LYS A 268 28.81 29.50 8.48
C LYS A 268 28.84 28.79 9.84
N HIS A 269 27.97 27.80 10.03
CA HIS A 269 27.93 27.02 11.26
C HIS A 269 29.24 26.30 11.55
N ILE A 270 29.87 25.66 10.55
CA ILE A 270 31.17 24.99 10.71
C ILE A 270 32.28 26.00 11.04
N LEU A 271 32.29 27.18 10.40
CA LEU A 271 33.23 28.25 10.71
C LEU A 271 33.08 28.73 12.16
N GLU A 272 31.84 28.93 12.63
CA GLU A 272 31.55 29.32 14.01
C GLU A 272 31.96 28.24 15.02
N ARG A 273 31.64 26.97 14.74
CA ARG A 273 32.03 25.81 15.56
C ARG A 273 33.55 25.74 15.73
N ASP A 274 34.28 25.97 14.65
CA ASP A 274 35.75 25.92 14.64
C ASP A 274 36.39 27.25 15.11
N GLY A 275 35.59 28.21 15.58
CA GLY A 275 36.08 29.49 16.11
C GLY A 275 36.77 30.37 15.06
N TYR A 276 36.38 30.24 13.78
CA TYR A 276 37.05 30.88 12.65
C TYR A 276 38.56 30.64 12.65
N GLN A 277 38.96 29.39 12.97
CA GLN A 277 40.34 28.96 13.03
C GLN A 277 40.58 27.77 12.09
N CYS A 278 41.67 27.82 11.34
CA CYS A 278 42.11 26.70 10.52
C CYS A 278 42.46 25.51 11.42
N ARG A 279 41.80 24.37 11.22
CA ARG A 279 42.01 23.14 12.00
C ARG A 279 43.35 22.45 11.70
N ALA A 280 43.99 22.77 10.58
CA ALA A 280 45.29 22.20 10.21
C ALA A 280 46.49 23.02 10.73
N CYS A 281 46.51 24.33 10.52
CA CYS A 281 47.65 25.18 10.91
C CYS A 281 47.41 26.05 12.14
N GLY A 282 46.18 26.11 12.65
CA GLY A 282 45.83 26.89 13.83
C GLY A 282 45.70 28.40 13.63
N VAL A 283 45.94 28.94 12.43
CA VAL A 283 45.78 30.38 12.17
C VAL A 283 44.29 30.76 12.19
N ASN A 284 43.97 31.89 12.82
CA ASN A 284 42.61 32.43 12.94
C ASN A 284 42.52 33.87 12.41
N LEU A 285 41.30 34.41 12.33
CA LEU A 285 41.05 35.77 11.85
C LEU A 285 41.62 36.88 12.75
N ASN A 286 41.93 36.60 14.03
CA ASN A 286 42.56 37.60 14.90
C ASN A 286 44.05 37.78 14.54
N ALA A 287 44.72 36.69 14.18
CA ALA A 287 46.12 36.72 13.74
C ALA A 287 46.26 37.27 12.31
N GLU A 288 45.32 36.92 11.43
CA GLU A 288 45.29 37.38 10.03
C GLU A 288 43.86 37.82 9.63
N PRO A 289 43.50 39.11 9.74
CA PRO A 289 42.14 39.61 9.51
C PRO A 289 41.57 39.36 8.10
N HIS A 290 42.45 39.20 7.10
CA HIS A 290 42.09 38.96 5.71
C HIS A 290 42.28 37.50 5.29
N LEU A 291 42.44 36.58 6.25
CA LEU A 291 42.59 35.16 5.96
C LEU A 291 41.30 34.58 5.38
N LEU A 292 41.37 34.06 4.16
CA LEU A 292 40.28 33.30 3.58
C LEU A 292 40.21 31.91 4.23
N LEU A 293 39.10 31.67 4.95
CA LEU A 293 38.74 30.37 5.51
C LEU A 293 37.67 29.71 4.66
N GLU A 294 37.84 28.42 4.43
CA GLU A 294 36.97 27.59 3.63
C GLU A 294 36.60 26.34 4.42
N VAL A 295 35.38 25.83 4.19
CA VAL A 295 34.95 24.56 4.76
C VAL A 295 35.24 23.46 3.76
N ASP A 296 36.02 22.48 4.19
CA ASP A 296 36.44 21.33 3.39
C ASP A 296 36.08 20.01 4.09
N HIS A 297 35.96 18.94 3.31
CA HIS A 297 35.69 17.60 3.83
C HIS A 297 36.99 16.93 4.30
N ILE A 298 37.01 16.41 5.53
CA ILE A 298 38.14 15.63 6.07
C ILE A 298 38.43 14.43 5.17
N VAL A 299 37.43 13.58 4.95
CA VAL A 299 37.40 12.57 3.88
C VAL A 299 36.82 13.23 2.63
N PRO A 300 37.58 13.38 1.52
CA PRO A 300 37.07 14.00 0.31
C PRO A 300 35.84 13.29 -0.24
N VAL A 301 34.92 14.06 -0.83
CA VAL A 301 33.70 13.51 -1.45
C VAL A 301 34.02 12.51 -2.57
N SER A 302 35.11 12.70 -3.32
CA SER A 302 35.56 11.75 -4.34
C SER A 302 35.96 10.38 -3.79
N LYS A 303 36.19 10.28 -2.48
CA LYS A 303 36.53 9.05 -1.76
C LYS A 303 35.38 8.56 -0.86
N GLY A 304 34.16 9.04 -1.10
CA GLY A 304 32.97 8.64 -0.36
C GLY A 304 32.70 9.44 0.91
N GLY A 305 33.41 10.55 1.15
CA GLY A 305 33.14 11.42 2.28
C GLY A 305 31.77 12.10 2.20
N LEU A 306 31.03 12.08 3.32
CA LEU A 306 29.71 12.69 3.43
C LEU A 306 29.80 14.12 3.95
N THR A 307 28.86 14.98 3.57
CA THR A 307 28.66 16.34 4.06
C THR A 307 27.91 16.27 5.39
N THR A 308 28.62 15.87 6.43
CA THR A 308 28.16 15.82 7.82
C THR A 308 29.11 16.64 8.67
N GLU A 309 28.63 17.25 9.76
CA GLU A 309 29.45 18.13 10.59
C GLU A 309 30.78 17.49 11.02
N ASP A 310 30.75 16.20 11.39
CA ASP A 310 31.94 15.43 11.81
C ASP A 310 32.98 15.24 10.70
N ASN A 311 32.57 15.24 9.43
CA ASN A 311 33.46 15.12 8.29
C ASN A 311 33.81 16.49 7.67
N LEU A 312 33.38 17.59 8.28
CA LEU A 312 33.68 18.94 7.83
C LEU A 312 34.65 19.64 8.77
N GLN A 313 35.55 20.43 8.19
CA GLN A 313 36.53 21.20 8.92
C GLN A 313 36.77 22.55 8.24
N THR A 314 37.11 23.54 9.06
CA THR A 314 37.59 24.84 8.61
C THR A 314 39.08 24.76 8.27
N LEU A 315 39.44 25.11 7.03
CA LEU A 315 40.82 25.22 6.57
C LEU A 315 41.07 26.63 6.01
N CYS A 316 42.27 27.15 6.18
CA CYS A 316 42.68 28.32 5.41
C CYS A 316 42.95 27.92 3.95
N TRP A 317 42.83 28.88 3.02
CA TRP A 317 43.04 28.64 1.59
C TRP A 317 44.37 27.92 1.25
N ARG A 318 45.44 28.18 2.03
CA ARG A 318 46.75 27.52 1.87
C ARG A 318 46.67 26.04 2.24
N CYS A 319 46.14 25.72 3.42
CA CYS A 319 45.97 24.35 3.90
C CYS A 319 44.99 23.57 3.01
N ASN A 320 43.88 24.20 2.60
CA ASN A 320 42.90 23.58 1.73
C ASN A 320 43.51 23.21 0.37
N ARG A 321 44.24 24.14 -0.25
CA ARG A 321 44.94 23.90 -1.52
C ARG A 321 46.00 22.80 -1.42
N SER A 322 46.74 22.74 -0.30
CA SER A 322 47.75 21.71 -0.05
C SER A 322 47.13 20.31 0.15
N LYS A 323 45.97 20.24 0.83
CA LYS A 323 45.24 18.98 1.05
C LYS A 323 44.65 18.43 -0.25
N GLY A 324 43.90 19.24 -0.98
CA GLY A 324 43.18 18.80 -2.18
C GLY A 324 42.33 17.54 -1.94
N ALA A 325 42.40 16.57 -2.86
CA ALA A 325 41.66 15.31 -2.77
C ALA A 325 42.37 14.18 -1.98
N LYS A 326 43.37 14.52 -1.16
CA LYS A 326 44.10 13.54 -0.34
C LYS A 326 43.30 13.22 0.93
N LEU A 327 43.42 11.98 1.42
CA LEU A 327 42.92 11.59 2.74
C LEU A 327 43.98 12.05 3.73
N GLY A 328 43.65 13.00 4.63
CA GLY A 328 44.50 13.46 5.73
C GLY A 328 45.92 13.91 5.35
N ALA A 329 46.26 15.16 5.67
CA ALA A 329 47.64 15.51 6.00
C ALA A 329 47.75 15.55 7.52
#